data_AF-A0A7C2XYJ6-F1
#
_entry.id   AF-A0A7C2XYJ6-F1
#
_cell.length_a   1.000
_cell.length_b   1.000
_cell.length_c   1.000
_cell.angle_alpha   90.00
_cell.angle_beta   90.00
_cell.angle_gamma   90.00
#
_symmetry.space_group_name_H-M   'P 1'
#
loop_
_entity.id
_entity.type
_entity.pdbx_description
1 polymer ?
#
loop_
_entity_poly.entity_id
_entity_poly.type
_entity_poly.pdbx_seq_one_letter_code
_entity_poly.pdbx_strand_id
1 'polypeptide(L)'
;DRLGIGVCYSGSQKALSCPPGLAPITFSEAAVEKVRRRKRAVPSWYFDVSLIERYWGSERSYHHTAPISLNYALREALRIVAEEGLEARWQRHEQNARALWAGLEAMGLQLFVPHEYRLWTLTTIRVPEGVDDARVRARLLEEFHIEIGGGLGPLRGKIWRVGLMGAGSTRRNVLLLLSALESVLRREGFRCGSGVSAAVEAYAA
;
A
#
# COMPACT_ATOMS: atom_id res chain seq x y z
N ASP A 1 -13.77 -18.45 -4.34
CA ASP A 1 -12.88 -18.02 -5.46
C ASP A 1 -11.91 -19.15 -5.81
N ARG A 2 -11.03 -18.95 -6.81
CA ARG A 2 -10.00 -19.92 -7.24
C ARG A 2 -8.98 -20.29 -6.15
N LEU A 3 -8.86 -19.48 -5.09
CA LEU A 3 -7.92 -19.65 -3.98
C LEU A 3 -8.58 -20.26 -2.73
N GLY A 4 -9.90 -20.52 -2.78
CA GLY A 4 -10.64 -21.07 -1.65
C GLY A 4 -10.71 -20.15 -0.43
N ILE A 5 -10.63 -18.82 -0.61
CA ILE A 5 -10.62 -17.89 0.52
C ILE A 5 -12.00 -17.84 1.18
N GLY A 6 -12.03 -18.14 2.49
CA GLY A 6 -13.26 -18.13 3.27
C GLY A 6 -13.76 -16.72 3.60
N VAL A 7 -12.85 -15.85 4.03
CA VAL A 7 -13.10 -14.45 4.39
C VAL A 7 -11.90 -13.61 3.93
N CYS A 8 -12.15 -12.50 3.23
CA CYS A 8 -11.12 -11.58 2.79
C CYS A 8 -11.51 -10.16 3.20
N TYR A 9 -10.58 -9.40 3.76
CA TYR A 9 -10.78 -7.99 4.09
C TYR A 9 -9.60 -7.14 3.62
N SER A 10 -9.84 -5.84 3.48
CA SER A 10 -8.82 -4.86 3.14
C SER A 10 -9.02 -3.57 3.95
N GLY A 11 -8.14 -2.59 3.73
CA GLY A 11 -8.30 -1.23 4.23
C GLY A 11 -8.53 -0.25 3.08
N SER A 12 -9.31 0.80 3.33
CA SER A 12 -9.64 1.82 2.33
C SER A 12 -8.41 2.66 1.88
N GLN A 13 -7.43 2.85 2.76
CA GLN A 13 -6.32 3.81 2.64
C GLN A 13 -5.03 3.29 2.02
N LYS A 14 -5.09 2.17 1.30
CA LYS A 14 -3.92 1.56 0.65
C LYS A 14 -4.05 1.68 -0.87
N ALA A 15 -4.04 0.55 -1.58
CA ALA A 15 -4.11 0.53 -3.03
C ALA A 15 -5.46 1.06 -3.59
N LEU A 16 -6.49 1.17 -2.75
CA LEU A 16 -7.78 1.78 -3.10
C LEU A 16 -7.72 3.32 -3.10
N SER A 17 -6.75 3.95 -2.41
CA SER A 17 -6.62 5.41 -2.29
C SER A 17 -7.89 6.13 -1.79
N CYS A 18 -8.66 5.49 -0.91
CA CYS A 18 -9.75 6.12 -0.17
C CYS A 18 -9.22 6.61 1.20
N PRO A 19 -9.78 7.68 1.81
CA PRO A 19 -9.44 8.04 3.18
C PRO A 19 -9.54 6.87 4.17
N PRO A 20 -8.69 6.83 5.21
CA PRO A 20 -8.75 5.79 6.24
C PRO A 20 -10.05 5.88 7.04
N GLY A 21 -10.60 4.71 7.39
CA GLY A 21 -11.78 4.61 8.26
C GLY A 21 -12.77 3.51 7.90
N LEU A 22 -12.54 2.77 6.80
CA LEU A 22 -13.37 1.64 6.40
C LEU A 22 -12.52 0.38 6.14
N ALA A 23 -13.14 -0.77 6.36
CA ALA A 23 -12.57 -2.08 6.06
C ALA A 23 -13.52 -2.86 5.13
N PRO A 24 -13.36 -2.76 3.81
CA PRO A 24 -14.10 -3.60 2.87
C PRO A 24 -13.84 -5.07 3.19
N ILE A 25 -14.90 -5.87 3.27
CA ILE A 25 -14.85 -7.28 3.64
C ILE A 25 -15.81 -8.08 2.77
N THR A 26 -15.41 -9.30 2.43
CA THR A 26 -16.23 -10.27 1.72
C THR A 26 -16.11 -11.64 2.36
N PHE A 27 -17.18 -12.43 2.25
CA PHE A 27 -17.30 -13.76 2.82
C PHE A 27 -17.74 -14.73 1.72
N SER A 28 -17.15 -15.91 1.69
CA SER A 28 -17.69 -17.04 0.93
C SER A 28 -19.00 -17.54 1.54
N GLU A 29 -19.85 -18.20 0.77
CA GLU A 29 -21.05 -18.88 1.25
C GLU A 29 -20.77 -19.77 2.47
N ALA A 30 -19.73 -20.59 2.44
CA ALA A 30 -19.37 -21.48 3.54
C ALA A 30 -19.04 -20.70 4.83
N ALA A 31 -18.40 -19.53 4.71
CA ALA A 31 -18.12 -18.66 5.85
C ALA A 31 -19.40 -17.99 6.38
N VAL A 32 -20.28 -17.53 5.50
CA VAL A 32 -21.60 -16.99 5.87
C VAL A 32 -22.44 -18.04 6.61
N GLU A 33 -22.50 -19.26 6.10
CA GLU A 33 -23.21 -20.37 6.78
C GLU A 33 -22.64 -20.64 8.18
N LYS A 34 -21.31 -20.63 8.32
CA LYS A 34 -20.66 -20.81 9.61
C LYS A 34 -21.02 -19.69 10.60
N VAL A 35 -21.12 -18.45 10.13
CA VAL A 35 -21.58 -17.30 10.94
C VAL A 35 -23.04 -17.50 11.38
N ARG A 36 -23.93 -17.88 10.46
CA ARG A 36 -25.36 -18.08 10.75
C ARG A 36 -25.62 -19.26 11.69
N ARG A 37 -24.79 -20.31 11.66
CA ARG A 37 -24.90 -21.50 12.53
C ARG A 37 -24.25 -21.33 13.92
N ARG A 38 -23.76 -20.13 14.26
CA ARG A 38 -23.13 -19.89 15.57
C ARG A 38 -24.11 -20.14 16.71
N LYS A 39 -23.73 -21.00 17.66
CA LYS A 39 -24.52 -21.27 18.88
C LYS A 39 -24.22 -20.29 20.02
N ARG A 40 -23.07 -19.61 19.96
CA ARG A 40 -22.63 -18.63 20.96
C ARG A 40 -22.69 -17.24 20.35
N ALA A 41 -23.24 -16.29 21.11
CA ALA A 41 -23.29 -14.89 20.73
C ALA A 41 -21.89 -14.34 20.40
N VAL A 42 -21.82 -13.37 19.50
CA VAL A 42 -20.58 -12.61 19.28
C VAL A 42 -20.41 -11.66 20.47
N PRO A 43 -19.27 -11.68 21.19
CA PRO A 43 -19.09 -10.83 22.37
C PRO A 43 -19.12 -9.33 22.06
N SER A 44 -18.75 -8.95 20.84
CA SER A 44 -18.83 -7.57 20.35
C SER A 44 -20.06 -7.41 19.49
N TRP A 45 -21.00 -6.59 19.95
CA TRP A 45 -22.14 -6.18 19.15
C TRP A 45 -21.69 -5.48 17.86
N TYR A 46 -20.71 -4.57 17.95
CA TYR A 46 -20.26 -3.77 16.81
C TYR A 46 -19.59 -4.60 15.70
N PHE A 47 -18.93 -5.70 16.09
CA PHE A 47 -18.29 -6.63 15.15
C PHE A 47 -19.11 -7.89 14.88
N ASP A 48 -20.39 -7.93 15.28
CA ASP A 48 -21.28 -9.03 14.93
C ASP A 48 -21.69 -8.92 13.46
N VAL A 49 -20.96 -9.65 12.61
CA VAL A 49 -21.19 -9.66 11.17
C VAL A 49 -22.56 -10.21 10.79
N SER A 50 -23.27 -10.94 11.66
CA SER A 50 -24.66 -11.37 11.41
C SER A 50 -25.66 -10.22 11.57
N LEU A 51 -25.33 -9.20 12.38
CA LEU A 51 -26.11 -7.97 12.48
C LEU A 51 -25.77 -7.03 11.31
N ILE A 52 -24.49 -6.95 10.94
CA ILE A 52 -24.03 -6.18 9.77
C ILE A 52 -24.65 -6.74 8.48
N GLU A 53 -24.75 -8.08 8.33
CA GLU A 53 -25.41 -8.74 7.22
C GLU A 53 -26.87 -8.29 7.08
N ARG A 54 -27.62 -8.25 8.19
CA ARG A 54 -29.02 -7.81 8.19
C ARG A 54 -29.16 -6.31 7.87
N TYR A 55 -28.24 -5.49 8.34
CA TYR A 55 -28.18 -4.05 8.04
C TYR A 55 -27.90 -3.78 6.55
N TRP A 56 -26.91 -4.45 5.95
CA TRP A 56 -26.54 -4.26 4.55
C TRP A 56 -27.38 -5.07 3.55
N GLY A 57 -28.02 -6.13 4.02
CA GLY A 57 -28.89 -7.01 3.24
C GLY A 57 -30.29 -6.44 2.98
N SER A 58 -31.22 -7.31 2.62
CA SER A 58 -32.60 -6.93 2.28
C SER A 58 -33.43 -6.50 3.48
N GLU A 59 -33.11 -6.96 4.69
CA GLU A 59 -33.86 -6.65 5.91
C GLU A 59 -33.72 -5.18 6.34
N ARG A 60 -32.54 -4.57 6.08
CA ARG A 60 -32.24 -3.17 6.39
C ARG A 60 -32.41 -2.83 7.88
N SER A 61 -32.22 -3.80 8.77
CA SER A 61 -32.36 -3.61 10.22
C SER A 61 -31.33 -2.61 10.71
N TYR A 62 -31.75 -1.60 11.47
CA TYR A 62 -30.84 -0.58 11.98
C TYR A 62 -29.80 -1.20 12.91
N HIS A 63 -28.52 -1.16 12.49
CA HIS A 63 -27.37 -1.54 13.32
C HIS A 63 -26.70 -0.27 13.86
N HIS A 64 -26.26 0.63 12.99
CA HIS A 64 -25.53 1.84 13.34
C HIS A 64 -25.73 2.91 12.27
N THR A 65 -25.44 4.16 12.60
CA THR A 65 -25.26 5.22 11.60
C THR A 65 -23.95 4.99 10.84
N ALA A 66 -24.04 4.55 9.59
CA ALA A 66 -22.86 4.37 8.76
C ALA A 66 -22.13 5.71 8.53
N PRO A 67 -20.80 5.71 8.36
CA PRO A 67 -20.04 6.92 8.08
C PRO A 67 -20.29 7.38 6.64
N ILE A 68 -21.35 8.18 6.45
CA ILE A 68 -21.94 8.56 5.15
C ILE A 68 -20.86 9.06 4.17
N SER A 69 -20.04 10.03 4.59
CA SER A 69 -18.99 10.60 3.74
C SER A 69 -17.91 9.58 3.35
N LEU A 70 -17.55 8.66 4.26
CA LEU A 70 -16.59 7.60 3.94
C LEU A 70 -17.19 6.57 2.98
N ASN A 71 -18.49 6.29 3.06
CA ASN A 71 -19.16 5.42 2.09
C ASN A 71 -19.17 6.05 0.69
N TYR A 72 -19.40 7.35 0.57
CA TYR A 72 -19.28 8.06 -0.71
C TYR A 72 -17.85 8.00 -1.26
N ALA A 73 -16.85 8.26 -0.41
CA ALA A 73 -15.45 8.15 -0.80
C ALA A 73 -15.07 6.73 -1.23
N LEU A 74 -15.52 5.70 -0.51
CA LEU A 74 -15.25 4.32 -0.87
C LEU A 74 -15.94 3.93 -2.19
N ARG A 75 -17.20 4.32 -2.38
CA ARG A 75 -17.92 4.10 -3.64
C ARG A 75 -17.15 4.69 -4.82
N GLU A 76 -16.67 5.91 -4.67
CA GLU A 76 -15.92 6.61 -5.70
C GLU A 76 -14.55 5.97 -5.97
N ALA A 77 -13.81 5.61 -4.91
CA ALA A 77 -12.54 4.90 -5.04
C ALA A 77 -12.70 3.56 -5.79
N LEU A 78 -13.78 2.81 -5.48
CA LEU A 78 -14.09 1.56 -6.19
C LEU A 78 -14.50 1.80 -7.65
N ARG A 79 -15.23 2.89 -7.94
CA ARG A 79 -15.56 3.29 -9.31
C ARG A 79 -14.30 3.58 -10.12
N ILE A 80 -13.36 4.35 -9.58
CA ILE A 80 -12.07 4.65 -10.24
C ILE A 80 -11.28 3.35 -10.52
N VAL A 81 -11.26 2.41 -9.57
CA VAL A 81 -10.62 1.10 -9.76
C VAL A 81 -11.30 0.31 -10.88
N ALA A 82 -12.64 0.29 -10.91
CA ALA A 82 -13.41 -0.40 -11.94
C ALA A 82 -13.23 0.21 -13.34
N GLU A 83 -13.11 1.54 -13.43
CA GLU A 83 -12.88 2.27 -14.68
C GLU A 83 -11.48 2.05 -15.26
N GLU A 84 -10.46 1.95 -14.40
CA GLU A 84 -9.10 1.56 -14.82
C GLU A 84 -9.03 0.08 -15.21
N GLY A 85 -9.78 -0.78 -14.51
CA GLY A 85 -9.68 -2.24 -14.60
C GLY A 85 -8.60 -2.79 -13.68
N LEU A 86 -8.83 -3.99 -13.12
CA LEU A 86 -7.93 -4.60 -12.13
C LEU A 86 -6.58 -4.97 -12.74
N GLU A 87 -6.59 -5.59 -13.92
CA GLU A 87 -5.40 -6.07 -14.61
C GLU A 87 -4.48 -4.91 -15.00
N ALA A 88 -5.03 -3.85 -15.61
CA ALA A 88 -4.29 -2.64 -15.95
C ALA A 88 -3.71 -1.97 -14.70
N ARG A 89 -4.50 -1.91 -13.62
CA ARG A 89 -4.03 -1.37 -12.34
C ARG A 89 -2.88 -2.19 -11.77
N TRP A 90 -2.95 -3.52 -11.78
CA TRP A 90 -1.87 -4.40 -11.32
C TRP A 90 -0.61 -4.22 -12.15
N GLN A 91 -0.73 -4.23 -13.48
CA GLN A 91 0.38 -4.00 -14.40
C GLN A 91 1.07 -2.67 -14.16
N ARG A 92 0.31 -1.57 -13.97
CA ARG A 92 0.89 -0.27 -13.63
C ARG A 92 1.67 -0.31 -12.32
N HIS A 93 1.14 -0.97 -11.28
CA HIS A 93 1.86 -1.09 -10.00
C HIS A 93 3.14 -1.90 -10.15
N GLU A 94 3.09 -3.01 -10.89
CA GLU A 94 4.25 -3.83 -11.19
C GLU A 94 5.33 -3.06 -11.96
N GLN A 95 4.97 -2.38 -13.04
CA GLN A 95 5.89 -1.57 -13.86
C GLN A 95 6.58 -0.49 -13.00
N ASN A 96 5.81 0.27 -12.22
CA ASN A 96 6.36 1.31 -11.36
C ASN A 96 7.27 0.72 -10.26
N ALA A 97 6.92 -0.44 -9.70
CA ALA A 97 7.74 -1.10 -8.70
C ALA A 97 9.07 -1.59 -9.29
N ARG A 98 9.04 -2.25 -10.45
CA ARG A 98 10.25 -2.71 -11.15
C ARG A 98 11.18 -1.54 -11.50
N ALA A 99 10.63 -0.44 -12.01
CA ALA A 99 11.41 0.77 -12.29
C ALA A 99 12.00 1.39 -11.02
N LEU A 100 11.24 1.43 -9.92
CA LEU A 100 11.75 1.87 -8.63
C LEU A 100 12.90 0.96 -8.14
N TRP A 101 12.75 -0.37 -8.26
CA TRP A 101 13.80 -1.31 -7.84
C TRP A 101 15.07 -1.13 -8.65
N ALA A 102 14.97 -1.06 -9.97
CA ALA A 102 16.10 -0.82 -10.86
C ALA A 102 16.82 0.48 -10.52
N GLY A 103 16.06 1.57 -10.29
CA GLY A 103 16.64 2.86 -9.91
C GLY A 103 17.35 2.81 -8.55
N LEU A 104 16.75 2.19 -7.54
CA LEU A 104 17.34 2.08 -6.21
C LEU A 104 18.62 1.22 -6.23
N GLU A 105 18.58 0.07 -6.93
CA GLU A 105 19.74 -0.81 -7.06
C GLU A 105 20.87 -0.14 -7.86
N ALA A 106 20.56 0.61 -8.93
CA ALA A 106 21.54 1.40 -9.68
C ALA A 106 22.15 2.57 -8.88
N MET A 107 21.44 3.09 -7.87
CA MET A 107 22.00 4.05 -6.91
C MET A 107 23.00 3.40 -5.94
N GLY A 108 23.12 2.06 -5.93
CA GLY A 108 23.95 1.31 -4.98
C GLY A 108 23.22 0.93 -3.69
N LEU A 109 21.90 1.10 -3.62
CA LEU A 109 21.10 0.74 -2.45
C LEU A 109 20.73 -0.75 -2.50
N GLN A 110 20.65 -1.37 -1.32
CA GLN A 110 20.22 -2.75 -1.18
C GLN A 110 18.76 -2.83 -0.76
N LEU A 111 17.95 -3.56 -1.51
CA LEU A 111 16.58 -3.85 -1.11
C LEU A 111 16.55 -4.94 -0.04
N PHE A 112 15.68 -4.77 0.96
CA PHE A 112 15.67 -5.64 2.13
C PHE A 112 15.09 -7.03 1.84
N VAL A 113 14.08 -7.10 0.97
CA VAL A 113 13.35 -8.33 0.63
C VAL A 113 13.93 -8.96 -0.66
N PRO A 114 14.15 -10.30 -0.70
CA PRO A 114 14.56 -11.01 -1.92
C PRO A 114 13.57 -10.80 -3.06
N HIS A 115 14.06 -10.78 -4.30
CA HIS A 115 13.31 -10.33 -5.48
C HIS A 115 11.95 -11.05 -5.64
N GLU A 116 11.93 -12.37 -5.47
CA GLU A 116 10.75 -13.23 -5.63
C GLU A 116 9.64 -12.99 -4.59
N TYR A 117 9.94 -12.30 -3.49
CA TYR A 117 8.99 -12.00 -2.42
C TYR A 117 8.61 -10.50 -2.35
N ARG A 118 9.10 -9.67 -3.28
CA ARG A 118 8.84 -8.22 -3.26
C ARG A 118 7.40 -7.92 -3.65
N LEU A 119 6.76 -7.03 -2.90
CA LEU A 119 5.46 -6.49 -3.22
C LEU A 119 5.59 -5.34 -4.22
N TRP A 120 4.67 -5.27 -5.20
CA TRP A 120 4.60 -4.12 -6.10
C TRP A 120 4.12 -2.83 -5.41
N THR A 121 3.44 -2.96 -4.26
CA THR A 121 2.82 -1.82 -3.57
C THR A 121 3.69 -1.22 -2.47
N LEU A 122 4.78 -1.89 -2.08
CA LEU A 122 5.66 -1.45 -1.00
C LEU A 122 7.08 -2.00 -1.22
N THR A 123 8.05 -1.10 -1.32
CA THR A 123 9.47 -1.43 -1.43
C THR A 123 10.18 -1.11 -0.13
N THR A 124 11.02 -2.03 0.34
CA THR A 124 11.82 -1.85 1.55
C THR A 124 13.31 -1.78 1.21
N ILE A 125 13.98 -0.76 1.73
CA ILE A 125 15.35 -0.39 1.35
C ILE A 125 16.21 -0.42 2.62
N ARG A 126 17.37 -1.06 2.60
CA ARG A 126 18.31 -1.02 3.72
C ARG A 126 18.91 0.38 3.81
N VAL A 127 18.93 0.93 5.02
CA VAL A 127 19.67 2.17 5.30
C VAL A 127 21.16 1.86 5.16
N PRO A 128 21.91 2.56 4.29
CA PRO A 128 23.35 2.34 4.15
C PRO A 128 24.10 2.63 5.45
N GLU A 129 25.25 1.98 5.62
CA GLU A 129 26.13 2.28 6.74
C GLU A 129 26.57 3.76 6.73
N GLY A 130 26.59 4.39 7.91
CA GLY A 130 26.93 5.80 8.06
C GLY A 130 25.82 6.80 7.67
N VAL A 131 24.71 6.33 7.09
CA VAL A 131 23.56 7.17 6.75
C VAL A 131 22.54 7.16 7.89
N ASP A 132 22.06 8.34 8.28
CA ASP A 132 21.03 8.48 9.32
C ASP A 132 19.62 8.37 8.72
N ASP A 133 18.86 7.35 9.16
CA ASP A 133 17.46 7.13 8.75
C ASP A 133 16.59 8.38 8.91
N ALA A 134 16.56 8.94 10.11
CA ALA A 134 15.61 9.99 10.47
C ALA A 134 15.92 11.27 9.72
N ARG A 135 17.20 11.62 9.57
CA ARG A 135 17.67 12.79 8.84
C ARG A 135 17.33 12.70 7.36
N VAL A 136 17.55 11.54 6.71
CA VAL A 136 17.15 11.34 5.32
C VAL A 136 15.65 11.53 5.13
N ARG A 137 14.82 10.91 5.98
CA ARG A 137 13.36 11.05 5.89
C ARG A 137 12.90 12.48 6.14
N ALA A 138 13.49 13.18 7.11
CA ALA A 138 13.19 14.58 7.40
C ALA A 138 13.51 15.47 6.20
N ARG A 139 14.70 15.34 5.61
CA ARG A 139 15.11 16.11 4.43
C ARG A 139 14.21 15.85 3.22
N LEU A 140 13.82 14.60 2.96
CA LEU A 140 12.86 14.29 1.90
C LEU A 140 11.52 15.00 2.11
N LEU A 141 11.02 15.03 3.35
CA LEU A 141 9.76 15.68 3.68
C LEU A 141 9.85 17.21 3.60
N GLU A 142 10.90 17.79 4.18
CA GLU A 142 11.06 19.24 4.34
C GLU A 142 11.51 19.92 3.04
N GLU A 143 12.43 19.31 2.28
CA GLU A 143 13.02 19.92 1.08
C GLU A 143 12.27 19.54 -0.21
N PHE A 144 11.65 18.35 -0.24
CA PHE A 144 11.01 17.82 -1.46
C PHE A 144 9.51 17.52 -1.29
N HIS A 145 8.96 17.66 -0.09
CA HIS A 145 7.57 17.30 0.23
C HIS A 145 7.26 15.83 -0.07
N ILE A 146 8.25 14.96 0.15
CA ILE A 146 8.15 13.51 -0.07
C ILE A 146 8.21 12.80 1.27
N GLU A 147 7.12 12.12 1.64
CA GLU A 147 7.09 11.29 2.83
C GLU A 147 7.40 9.82 2.50
N ILE A 148 8.36 9.23 3.21
CA ILE A 148 8.62 7.79 3.21
C ILE A 148 8.60 7.26 4.64
N GLY A 149 8.25 5.98 4.82
CA GLY A 149 8.19 5.37 6.13
C GLY A 149 9.55 4.86 6.61
N GLY A 150 9.83 4.97 7.91
CA GLY A 150 10.92 4.23 8.56
C GLY A 150 10.53 2.78 8.88
N GLY A 151 11.50 1.93 9.18
CA GLY A 151 11.28 0.59 9.71
C GLY A 151 10.56 0.59 11.07
N LEU A 152 9.86 -0.50 11.37
CA LEU A 152 9.10 -0.66 12.61
C LEU A 152 9.71 -1.78 13.47
N GLY A 153 9.53 -1.68 14.79
CA GLY A 153 9.99 -2.71 15.73
C GLY A 153 11.48 -3.05 15.54
N PRO A 154 11.84 -4.33 15.33
CA PRO A 154 13.23 -4.78 15.13
C PRO A 154 13.98 -4.14 13.94
N LEU A 155 13.24 -3.53 13.01
CA LEU A 155 13.75 -2.89 11.79
C LEU A 155 13.85 -1.37 11.90
N ARG A 156 13.50 -0.77 13.05
CA ARG A 156 13.62 0.68 13.28
C ARG A 156 15.06 1.14 13.02
N GLY A 157 15.20 2.20 12.21
CA GLY A 157 16.50 2.76 11.82
C GLY A 157 17.31 1.92 10.83
N LYS A 158 16.83 0.72 10.43
CA LYS A 158 17.56 -0.20 9.55
C LYS A 158 17.05 -0.22 8.12
N ILE A 159 15.79 0.16 7.92
CA ILE A 159 15.17 0.22 6.60
C ILE A 159 14.33 1.48 6.41
N TRP A 160 14.17 1.87 5.16
CA TRP A 160 13.08 2.72 4.68
C TRP A 160 12.00 1.89 3.98
N ARG A 161 10.80 2.45 3.91
CA ARG A 161 9.61 1.87 3.29
C ARG A 161 8.98 2.88 2.34
N VAL A 162 9.01 2.57 1.05
CA VAL A 162 8.45 3.39 -0.03
C VAL A 162 7.17 2.73 -0.53
N GLY A 163 6.04 3.41 -0.37
CA GLY A 163 4.74 2.94 -0.84
C GLY A 163 4.45 3.40 -2.26
N LEU A 164 4.12 2.45 -3.14
CA LEU A 164 3.55 2.72 -4.47
C LEU A 164 2.12 2.19 -4.48
N MET A 165 1.19 2.96 -3.92
CA MET A 165 -0.18 2.49 -3.66
C MET A 165 -1.21 3.37 -4.37
N GLY A 166 -2.06 2.74 -5.18
CA GLY A 166 -3.21 3.37 -5.83
C GLY A 166 -2.81 4.59 -6.65
N ALA A 167 -3.34 5.76 -6.32
CA ALA A 167 -3.03 7.04 -6.96
C ALA A 167 -1.55 7.47 -6.78
N GLY A 168 -0.87 6.96 -5.75
CA GLY A 168 0.55 7.23 -5.52
C GLY A 168 1.50 6.43 -6.43
N SER A 169 1.02 5.35 -7.06
CA SER A 169 1.82 4.53 -7.97
C SER A 169 1.86 5.16 -9.36
N THR A 170 2.75 6.13 -9.58
CA THR A 170 2.92 6.79 -10.87
C THR A 170 4.38 6.89 -11.27
N ARG A 171 4.65 6.88 -12.58
CA ARG A 171 5.99 7.12 -13.12
C ARG A 171 6.59 8.42 -12.60
N ARG A 172 5.79 9.49 -12.53
CA ARG A 172 6.20 10.79 -11.97
C ARG A 172 6.73 10.65 -10.54
N ASN A 173 5.98 9.98 -9.66
CA ASN A 173 6.38 9.84 -8.26
C ASN A 173 7.64 8.98 -8.11
N VAL A 174 7.78 7.91 -8.91
CA VAL A 174 8.99 7.07 -8.91
C VAL A 174 10.22 7.90 -9.30
N LEU A 175 10.17 8.62 -10.41
CA LEU A 175 11.32 9.40 -10.89
C LEU A 175 11.66 10.56 -9.95
N LEU A 176 10.64 11.25 -9.41
CA LEU A 176 10.83 12.33 -8.44
C LEU A 176 11.48 11.81 -7.15
N LEU A 177 11.00 10.68 -6.61
CA LEU A 177 11.58 10.07 -5.42
C LEU A 177 13.04 9.68 -5.64
N LEU A 178 13.36 9.01 -6.75
CA LEU A 178 14.74 8.61 -7.05
C LEU A 178 15.67 9.83 -7.12
N SER A 179 15.26 10.88 -7.83
CA SER A 179 16.03 12.11 -7.92
C SER A 179 16.22 12.80 -6.56
N ALA A 180 15.17 12.89 -5.75
CA ALA A 180 15.22 13.51 -4.42
C ALA A 180 16.10 12.71 -3.46
N LEU A 181 15.92 11.38 -3.44
CA LEU A 181 16.70 10.48 -2.59
C LEU A 181 18.19 10.52 -2.97
N GLU A 182 18.52 10.55 -4.27
CA GLU A 182 19.90 10.72 -4.75
C GLU A 182 20.53 12.02 -4.25
N SER A 183 19.79 13.13 -4.33
CA SER A 183 20.23 14.44 -3.82
C SER A 183 20.48 14.40 -2.31
N VAL A 184 19.56 13.83 -1.53
CA VAL A 184 19.68 13.74 -0.07
C VAL A 184 20.85 12.82 0.32
N LEU A 185 20.95 11.62 -0.27
CA LEU A 185 22.00 10.66 0.07
C LEU A 185 23.41 11.18 -0.25
N ARG A 186 23.59 11.93 -1.34
CA ARG A 186 24.88 12.56 -1.64
C ARG A 186 25.32 13.56 -0.58
N ARG A 187 24.38 14.32 0.00
CA ARG A 187 24.67 15.25 1.11
C ARG A 187 24.98 14.53 2.42
N GLU A 188 24.46 13.32 2.57
CA GLU A 188 24.76 12.41 3.68
C GLU A 188 26.09 11.65 3.48
N GLY A 189 26.84 11.96 2.42
CA GLY A 189 28.14 11.34 2.12
C GLY A 189 28.07 10.01 1.39
N PHE A 190 26.87 9.55 1.01
CA PHE A 190 26.70 8.32 0.24
C PHE A 190 26.88 8.57 -1.27
N ARG A 191 27.72 7.76 -1.91
CA ARG A 191 27.97 7.87 -3.36
C ARG A 191 26.89 7.12 -4.14
N CYS A 192 26.01 7.85 -4.80
CA CYS A 192 24.98 7.29 -5.66
C CYS A 192 25.43 7.15 -7.12
N GLY A 193 25.11 6.01 -7.74
CA GLY A 193 25.00 5.85 -9.19
C GLY A 193 23.75 6.55 -9.77
N SER A 194 23.42 6.29 -11.03
CA SER A 194 22.33 6.99 -11.74
C SER A 194 20.99 6.25 -11.63
N GLY A 195 20.21 6.56 -10.59
CA GLY A 195 18.94 5.86 -10.34
C GLY A 195 17.84 6.20 -11.33
N VAL A 196 17.71 7.48 -11.70
CA VAL A 196 16.68 7.95 -12.63
C VAL A 196 16.84 7.31 -14.01
N SER A 197 18.07 7.22 -14.53
CA SER A 197 18.34 6.64 -15.85
C SER A 197 17.95 5.16 -15.89
N ALA A 198 18.37 4.38 -14.89
CA ALA A 198 18.02 2.96 -14.80
C ALA A 198 16.50 2.74 -14.68
N ALA A 199 15.79 3.60 -13.95
CA ALA A 199 14.33 3.53 -13.87
C ALA A 199 13.66 3.86 -15.22
N VAL A 200 14.19 4.82 -15.98
CA VAL A 200 13.69 5.16 -17.32
C VAL A 200 13.89 4.00 -18.29
N GLU A 201 15.05 3.35 -18.26
CA GLU A 201 15.33 2.15 -19.06
C GLU A 201 14.37 1.00 -18.70
N ALA A 202 14.10 0.80 -17.42
CA ALA A 202 13.16 -0.23 -16.95
C ALA A 202 11.70 0.02 -17.38
N TYR A 203 11.32 1.26 -17.72
CA TYR A 203 10.02 1.55 -18.34
C TYR A 203 9.99 1.29 -19.85
N ALA A 204 11.15 1.20 -20.50
CA ALA A 204 11.27 0.99 -21.94
C ALA A 204 11.39 -0.50 -22.34
N ALA A 205 11.69 -1.37 -21.36
CA ALA A 205 11.76 -2.82 -21.51
C ALA A 205 10.37 -3.48 -21.36
#